data_AF-A0A942ZEG4-F1
#
_entry.id   AF-A0A942ZEG4-F1
#
_cell.length_a   1.000
_cell.length_b   1.000
_cell.length_c   1.000
_cell.angle_alpha   90.00
_cell.angle_beta   90.00
_cell.angle_gamma   90.00
#
_symmetry.space_group_name_H-M   'P 1'
#
loop_
_entity.id
_entity.type
_entity.pdbx_description
1 polymer ?
#
loop_
_entity_poly.entity_id
_entity_poly.type
_entity_poly.pdbx_seq_one_letter_code
_entity_poly.pdbx_strand_id
1 'polypeptide(L)'
;MQCDYKATLNRLISQLKNNQVSKKLRQMHGEWMHLTDIVGRYLYKAGVSANLVSIVGFAVGLLAINFLAMGMYLSALLCILINRAFDALDGAVARNREYSDFGVFLDATLDYTFYAGIIFGFALAYPAQNAVAASFLLFGFTASACAMLAYAVVAYRNNHSKKVDLEQSPFYLGGVAQGFETLTALVILCIVPGWFMPIAIILGCWCLVKALMVVTAAYYNFVIAAKGKN
;
A
#
# COMPACT_ATOMS: atom_id res chain seq x y z
N MET A 1 36.47 12.13 11.50
CA MET A 1 35.51 12.71 10.53
C MET A 1 34.15 11.98 10.49
N GLN A 2 34.06 10.65 10.69
CA GLN A 2 32.77 9.91 10.71
C GLN A 2 31.88 10.14 11.94
N CYS A 3 32.43 10.56 13.08
CA CYS A 3 31.68 10.73 14.34
C CYS A 3 30.69 11.92 14.30
N ASP A 4 31.04 12.98 13.54
CA ASP A 4 30.29 14.22 13.50
C ASP A 4 29.06 14.16 12.55
N TYR A 5 29.16 13.35 11.49
CA TYR A 5 28.07 13.11 10.55
C TYR A 5 26.89 12.37 11.20
N LYS A 6 27.16 11.32 12.00
CA LYS A 6 26.12 10.58 12.73
C LYS A 6 25.41 11.47 13.76
N ALA A 7 26.15 12.31 14.47
CA ALA A 7 25.59 13.25 15.44
C ALA A 7 24.71 14.30 14.76
N THR A 8 25.16 14.86 13.64
CA THR A 8 24.41 15.84 12.85
C THR A 8 23.16 15.23 12.22
N LEU A 9 23.26 14.02 11.67
CA LEU A 9 22.12 13.28 11.11
C LEU A 9 21.07 12.96 12.18
N ASN A 10 21.50 12.50 13.36
CA ASN A 10 20.59 12.23 14.47
C ASN A 10 19.89 13.50 14.98
N ARG A 11 20.56 14.65 14.98
CA ARG A 11 19.94 15.96 15.33
C ARG A 11 18.91 16.40 14.29
N LEU A 12 19.21 16.26 13.00
CA LEU A 12 18.26 16.55 11.92
C LEU A 12 17.04 15.63 11.97
N ILE A 13 17.25 14.32 12.17
CA ILE A 13 16.16 13.34 12.35
C ILE A 13 15.32 13.69 13.58
N SER A 14 15.93 14.10 14.70
CA SER A 14 15.18 14.48 15.90
C SER A 14 14.37 15.76 15.68
N GLN A 15 14.90 16.75 14.97
CA GLN A 15 14.16 17.98 14.63
C GLN A 15 13.00 17.72 13.66
N LEU A 16 13.19 16.87 12.65
CA LEU A 16 12.10 16.44 11.77
C LEU A 16 11.02 15.65 12.53
N LYS A 17 11.42 14.75 13.44
CA LYS A 17 10.49 13.98 14.30
C LYS A 17 9.74 14.85 15.31
N ASN A 18 10.29 15.98 15.76
CA ASN A 18 9.67 16.87 16.75
C ASN A 18 8.97 18.09 16.14
N ASN A 19 8.94 18.20 14.83
CA ASN A 19 8.30 19.32 14.15
C ASN A 19 6.79 19.37 14.45
N GLN A 20 6.21 20.57 14.52
CA GLN A 20 4.78 20.71 14.88
C GLN A 20 3.86 19.96 13.91
N VAL A 21 4.22 19.93 12.62
CA VAL A 21 3.51 19.16 11.60
C VAL A 21 3.54 17.66 11.91
N SER A 22 4.67 17.10 12.32
CA SER A 22 4.77 15.66 12.62
C SER A 22 4.06 15.28 13.93
N LYS A 23 3.97 16.19 14.90
CA LYS A 23 3.12 16.00 16.09
C LYS A 23 1.63 16.03 15.73
N LYS A 24 1.19 17.00 14.93
CA LYS A 24 -0.22 17.11 14.48
C LYS A 24 -0.64 15.93 13.62
N LEU A 25 0.23 15.47 12.71
CA LEU A 25 0.00 14.26 11.92
C LEU A 25 -0.16 13.01 12.80
N ARG A 26 0.68 12.84 13.84
CA ARG A 26 0.54 11.72 14.78
C ARG A 26 -0.75 11.79 15.58
N GLN A 27 -1.15 12.98 16.02
CA GLN A 27 -2.40 13.17 16.75
C GLN A 27 -3.61 12.82 15.87
N MET A 28 -3.67 13.34 14.64
CA MET A 28 -4.73 13.01 13.69
C MET A 28 -4.74 11.50 13.38
N HIS A 29 -3.57 10.89 13.17
CA HIS A 29 -3.49 9.46 12.91
C HIS A 29 -4.02 8.63 14.10
N GLY A 30 -3.73 9.05 15.34
CA GLY A 30 -4.25 8.42 16.55
C GLY A 30 -5.78 8.53 16.69
N GLU A 31 -6.35 9.70 16.37
CA GLU A 31 -7.80 9.91 16.38
C GLU A 31 -8.51 9.05 15.32
N TRP A 32 -7.96 8.99 14.10
CA TRP A 32 -8.47 8.13 13.03
C TRP A 32 -8.41 6.65 13.40
N MET A 33 -7.27 6.20 13.95
CA MET A 33 -7.09 4.81 14.37
C MET A 33 -8.02 4.43 15.52
N HIS A 34 -8.26 5.34 16.46
CA HIS A 34 -9.22 5.12 17.54
C HIS A 34 -10.66 4.99 17.02
N LEU A 35 -11.06 5.82 16.04
CA LEU A 35 -12.38 5.72 15.41
C LEU A 35 -12.55 4.40 14.64
N THR A 36 -11.57 4.01 13.82
CA THR A 36 -11.64 2.75 13.07
C THR A 36 -11.65 1.54 13.99
N ASP A 37 -10.91 1.58 15.10
CA ASP A 37 -10.95 0.52 16.11
C ASP A 37 -12.30 0.46 16.84
N ILE A 38 -12.95 1.59 17.12
CA ILE A 38 -14.32 1.59 17.69
C ILE A 38 -15.29 0.94 16.71
N VAL A 39 -15.32 1.41 15.46
CA VAL A 39 -16.25 0.89 14.44
C VAL A 39 -15.96 -0.58 14.15
N GLY A 40 -14.68 -0.96 14.06
CA GLY A 40 -14.24 -2.35 13.90
C GLY A 40 -14.70 -3.25 15.05
N ARG A 41 -14.64 -2.77 16.29
CA ARG A 41 -15.21 -3.49 17.46
C ARG A 41 -16.71 -3.67 17.37
N TYR A 42 -17.46 -2.67 16.91
CA TYR A 42 -18.91 -2.78 16.72
C TYR A 42 -19.27 -3.79 15.62
N LEU A 43 -18.57 -3.74 14.49
CA LEU A 43 -18.76 -4.70 13.41
C LEU A 43 -18.39 -6.14 13.81
N TYR A 44 -17.30 -6.29 14.57
CA TYR A 44 -16.92 -7.57 15.15
C TYR A 44 -18.02 -8.11 16.08
N LYS A 45 -18.57 -7.28 16.97
CA LYS A 45 -19.69 -7.65 17.85
C LYS A 45 -20.97 -7.98 17.07
N ALA A 46 -21.16 -7.36 15.90
CA ALA A 46 -22.27 -7.66 14.99
C ALA A 46 -22.06 -8.95 14.17
N GLY A 47 -20.93 -9.66 14.34
CA GLY A 47 -20.64 -10.93 13.65
C GLY A 47 -20.14 -10.76 12.21
N VAL A 48 -19.88 -9.54 11.76
CA VAL A 48 -19.37 -9.27 10.41
C VAL A 48 -17.93 -9.78 10.29
N SER A 49 -17.65 -10.54 9.22
CA SER A 49 -16.29 -11.02 8.95
C SER A 49 -15.46 -9.94 8.25
N ALA A 50 -14.15 -9.90 8.55
CA ALA A 50 -13.22 -8.99 7.87
C ALA A 50 -13.26 -9.18 6.35
N ASN A 51 -13.29 -10.43 5.88
CA ASN A 51 -13.39 -10.76 4.46
C ASN A 51 -14.62 -10.13 3.77
N LEU A 52 -15.78 -10.06 4.45
CA LEU A 52 -16.97 -9.43 3.89
C LEU A 52 -16.75 -7.92 3.73
N VAL A 53 -16.11 -7.28 4.70
CA VAL A 53 -15.76 -5.85 4.62
C VAL A 53 -14.82 -5.61 3.43
N SER A 54 -13.79 -6.44 3.24
CA SER A 54 -12.87 -6.33 2.10
C SER A 54 -13.59 -6.50 0.75
N ILE A 55 -14.47 -7.51 0.63
CA ILE A 55 -15.22 -7.76 -0.62
C ILE A 55 -16.17 -6.59 -0.95
N VAL A 56 -16.91 -6.09 0.05
CA VAL A 56 -17.82 -4.95 -0.16
C VAL A 56 -17.03 -3.70 -0.52
N GLY A 57 -15.94 -3.42 0.19
CA GLY A 57 -15.03 -2.31 -0.12
C GLY A 57 -14.51 -2.42 -1.55
N PHE A 58 -14.06 -3.59 -1.98
CA PHE A 58 -13.58 -3.85 -3.32
C PHE A 58 -14.66 -3.66 -4.39
N ALA A 59 -15.88 -4.15 -4.16
CA ALA A 59 -17.00 -3.97 -5.08
C ALA A 59 -17.33 -2.48 -5.29
N VAL A 60 -17.30 -1.66 -4.23
CA VAL A 60 -17.42 -0.20 -4.33
C VAL A 60 -16.24 0.39 -5.09
N GLY A 61 -15.03 -0.11 -4.85
CA GLY A 61 -13.82 0.30 -5.56
C GLY A 61 -13.90 0.07 -7.08
N LEU A 62 -14.51 -1.03 -7.53
CA LEU A 62 -14.71 -1.30 -8.96
C LEU A 62 -15.63 -0.27 -9.64
N LEU A 63 -16.56 0.33 -8.91
CA LEU A 63 -17.39 1.42 -9.45
C LEU A 63 -16.54 2.65 -9.82
N ALA A 64 -15.41 2.87 -9.13
CA ALA A 64 -14.50 3.96 -9.47
C ALA A 64 -13.95 3.82 -10.90
N ILE A 65 -13.69 2.60 -11.38
CA ILE A 65 -13.20 2.35 -12.75
C ILE A 65 -14.20 2.85 -13.79
N ASN A 66 -15.50 2.59 -13.56
CA ASN A 66 -16.58 3.06 -14.44
C ASN A 66 -16.67 4.59 -14.43
N PHE A 67 -16.62 5.21 -13.26
CA PHE A 67 -16.64 6.68 -13.15
C PHE A 67 -15.41 7.33 -13.78
N LEU A 68 -14.22 6.74 -13.64
CA LEU A 68 -13.00 7.21 -14.32
C LEU A 68 -13.17 7.15 -15.83
N ALA A 69 -13.65 6.02 -16.37
CA ALA A 69 -13.90 5.86 -17.80
C ALA A 69 -14.90 6.89 -18.36
N MET A 70 -15.88 7.31 -17.56
CA MET A 70 -16.85 8.35 -17.91
C MET A 70 -16.35 9.78 -17.66
N GLY A 71 -15.12 9.97 -17.17
CA GLY A 71 -14.58 11.29 -16.82
C GLY A 71 -15.18 11.91 -15.54
N MET A 72 -15.94 11.14 -14.75
CA MET A 72 -16.54 11.57 -13.49
C MET A 72 -15.54 11.46 -12.32
N TYR A 73 -14.43 12.20 -12.39
CA TYR A 73 -13.29 12.03 -11.47
C TYR A 73 -13.61 12.24 -9.99
N LEU A 74 -14.52 13.16 -9.64
CA LEU A 74 -14.92 13.36 -8.24
C LEU A 74 -15.75 12.17 -7.70
N SER A 75 -16.59 11.56 -8.53
CA SER A 75 -17.35 10.37 -8.14
C SER A 75 -16.43 9.16 -8.00
N ALA A 76 -15.46 9.02 -8.91
CA ALA A 76 -14.41 8.03 -8.79
C ALA A 76 -13.59 8.22 -7.50
N LEU A 77 -13.21 9.47 -7.18
CA LEU A 77 -12.50 9.79 -5.95
C LEU A 77 -13.28 9.37 -4.71
N LEU A 78 -14.59 9.63 -4.67
CA LEU A 78 -15.44 9.20 -3.56
C LEU A 78 -15.42 7.67 -3.40
N CYS A 79 -15.57 6.92 -4.49
CA CYS A 79 -15.49 5.46 -4.48
C CYS A 79 -14.11 4.96 -4.01
N ILE A 80 -13.02 5.60 -4.44
CA ILE A 80 -11.65 5.28 -4.01
C ILE A 80 -11.50 5.50 -2.50
N LEU A 81 -11.96 6.63 -1.98
CA LEU A 81 -11.87 6.95 -0.55
C LEU A 81 -12.72 5.99 0.30
N ILE A 82 -13.92 5.63 -0.18
CA ILE A 82 -14.75 4.62 0.49
C ILE A 82 -14.02 3.28 0.51
N ASN A 83 -13.51 2.80 -0.63
CA ASN A 83 -12.75 1.56 -0.69
C ASN A 83 -11.57 1.54 0.31
N ARG A 84 -10.80 2.63 0.41
CA ARG A 84 -9.69 2.77 1.37
C ARG A 84 -10.16 2.84 2.83
N ALA A 85 -11.34 3.36 3.10
CA ALA A 85 -11.91 3.35 4.44
C ALA A 85 -12.32 1.93 4.86
N PHE A 86 -12.84 1.11 3.93
CA PHE A 86 -13.19 -0.29 4.19
C PHE A 86 -11.94 -1.15 4.44
N ASP A 87 -10.87 -0.91 3.71
CA ASP A 87 -9.53 -1.49 3.89
C ASP A 87 -8.93 -1.16 5.27
N ALA A 88 -9.05 0.09 5.73
CA ALA A 88 -8.65 0.44 7.09
C ALA A 88 -9.52 -0.25 8.16
N LEU A 89 -10.78 -0.56 7.82
CA LEU A 89 -11.77 -1.14 8.72
C LEU A 89 -11.66 -2.66 8.80
N ASP A 90 -11.37 -3.36 7.72
CA ASP A 90 -11.18 -4.81 7.74
C ASP A 90 -9.95 -5.20 8.56
N GLY A 91 -8.86 -4.43 8.48
CA GLY A 91 -7.68 -4.58 9.32
C GLY A 91 -7.99 -4.30 10.79
N ALA A 92 -8.88 -3.35 11.08
CA ALA A 92 -9.35 -3.10 12.45
C ALA A 92 -10.24 -4.24 12.99
N VAL A 93 -11.10 -4.82 12.15
CA VAL A 93 -11.90 -5.99 12.51
C VAL A 93 -10.99 -7.21 12.72
N ALA A 94 -10.00 -7.41 11.86
CA ALA A 94 -9.03 -8.49 11.94
C ALA A 94 -8.17 -8.43 13.20
N ARG A 95 -7.78 -7.22 13.66
CA ARG A 95 -7.05 -7.03 14.95
C ARG A 95 -7.83 -7.50 16.19
N ASN A 96 -9.16 -7.54 16.11
CA ASN A 96 -10.01 -8.01 17.20
C ASN A 96 -10.35 -9.52 17.09
N ARG A 97 -9.83 -10.21 16.06
CA ARG A 97 -9.88 -11.67 15.86
C ARG A 97 -8.47 -12.25 15.77
N GLU A 98 -8.35 -13.57 15.75
CA GLU A 98 -7.13 -14.18 15.22
C GLU A 98 -7.04 -13.91 13.71
N TYR A 99 -5.88 -13.48 13.24
CA TYR A 99 -5.59 -13.34 11.82
C TYR A 99 -5.76 -14.68 11.12
N SER A 100 -6.40 -14.68 9.95
CA SER A 100 -6.52 -15.87 9.10
C SER A 100 -5.64 -15.75 7.87
N ASP A 101 -4.95 -16.84 7.49
CA ASP A 101 -4.11 -16.87 6.30
C ASP A 101 -4.88 -16.49 5.03
N PHE A 102 -6.14 -16.92 4.93
CA PHE A 102 -7.02 -16.54 3.82
C PHE A 102 -7.36 -15.05 3.82
N GLY A 103 -7.57 -14.44 5.00
CA GLY A 103 -7.81 -13.00 5.11
C GLY A 103 -6.62 -12.19 4.61
N VAL A 104 -5.40 -12.56 5.01
CA VAL A 104 -4.16 -11.90 4.54
C VAL A 104 -3.98 -12.05 3.03
N PHE A 105 -4.27 -13.23 2.49
CA PHE A 105 -4.25 -13.46 1.04
C PHE A 105 -5.31 -12.61 0.30
N LEU A 106 -6.52 -12.55 0.83
CA LEU A 106 -7.64 -11.84 0.23
C LEU A 106 -7.38 -10.33 0.20
N ASP A 107 -6.95 -9.77 1.33
CA ASP A 107 -6.58 -8.36 1.48
C ASP A 107 -5.56 -7.93 0.41
N ALA A 108 -4.41 -8.61 0.36
CA ALA A 108 -3.39 -8.35 -0.63
C ALA A 108 -3.90 -8.49 -2.08
N THR A 109 -4.70 -9.51 -2.36
CA THR A 109 -5.24 -9.77 -3.71
C THR A 109 -6.18 -8.65 -4.17
N LEU A 110 -7.11 -8.24 -3.30
CA LEU A 110 -8.07 -7.18 -3.60
C LEU A 110 -7.38 -5.83 -3.74
N ASP A 111 -6.37 -5.56 -2.92
CA ASP A 111 -5.58 -4.34 -3.01
C ASP A 111 -4.81 -4.22 -4.32
N TYR A 112 -4.01 -5.23 -4.68
CA TYR A 112 -3.27 -5.20 -5.94
C TYR A 112 -4.20 -5.06 -7.14
N THR A 113 -5.35 -5.76 -7.11
CA THR A 113 -6.36 -5.69 -8.16
C THR A 113 -7.00 -4.29 -8.23
N PHE A 114 -7.33 -3.70 -7.08
CA PHE A 114 -7.93 -2.37 -7.01
C PHE A 114 -6.98 -1.31 -7.56
N TYR A 115 -5.72 -1.26 -7.11
CA TYR A 115 -4.76 -0.28 -7.61
C TYR A 115 -4.52 -0.40 -9.12
N ALA A 116 -4.37 -1.63 -9.63
CA ALA A 116 -4.27 -1.87 -11.07
C ALA A 116 -5.53 -1.42 -11.82
N GLY A 117 -6.71 -1.68 -11.26
CA GLY A 117 -8.00 -1.27 -11.80
C GLY A 117 -8.15 0.25 -11.89
N ILE A 118 -7.68 1.02 -10.90
CA ILE A 118 -7.70 2.48 -10.94
C ILE A 118 -6.78 3.02 -12.05
N ILE A 119 -5.56 2.48 -12.19
CA ILE A 119 -4.64 2.85 -13.28
C ILE A 119 -5.29 2.57 -14.63
N PHE A 120 -5.94 1.41 -14.77
CA PHE A 120 -6.69 1.05 -15.96
C PHE A 120 -7.88 1.99 -16.22
N GLY A 121 -8.61 2.41 -15.19
CA GLY A 121 -9.69 3.39 -15.31
C GLY A 121 -9.23 4.73 -15.88
N PHE A 122 -8.07 5.23 -15.47
CA PHE A 122 -7.48 6.44 -16.07
C PHE A 122 -7.03 6.24 -17.52
N ALA A 123 -6.60 5.04 -17.89
CA ALA A 123 -6.32 4.68 -19.28
C ALA A 123 -7.59 4.76 -20.12
N LEU A 124 -8.72 4.25 -19.60
CA LEU A 124 -10.02 4.29 -20.27
C LEU A 124 -10.59 5.70 -20.42
N ALA A 125 -10.30 6.62 -19.48
CA ALA A 125 -10.80 7.98 -19.50
C ALA A 125 -10.34 8.77 -20.75
N TYR A 126 -9.05 8.62 -21.12
CA TYR A 126 -8.47 9.25 -22.31
C TYR A 126 -7.46 8.32 -23.00
N PRO A 127 -7.92 7.28 -23.73
CA PRO A 127 -7.04 6.21 -24.23
C PRO A 127 -5.91 6.71 -25.12
N ALA A 128 -6.19 7.67 -26.01
CA ALA A 128 -5.19 8.21 -26.94
C ALA A 128 -4.00 8.90 -26.22
N GLN A 129 -4.22 9.47 -25.04
CA GLN A 129 -3.19 10.20 -24.29
C GLN A 129 -2.61 9.37 -23.14
N ASN A 130 -3.44 8.58 -22.46
CA ASN A 130 -3.09 7.93 -21.21
C ASN A 130 -2.65 6.47 -21.37
N ALA A 131 -3.03 5.76 -22.43
CA ALA A 131 -2.87 4.30 -22.50
C ALA A 131 -1.40 3.85 -22.37
N VAL A 132 -0.47 4.52 -23.04
CA VAL A 132 0.97 4.17 -22.98
C VAL A 132 1.53 4.40 -21.57
N ALA A 133 1.24 5.56 -20.98
CA ALA A 133 1.73 5.90 -19.64
C ALA A 133 1.12 4.99 -18.55
N ALA A 134 -0.17 4.67 -18.68
CA ALA A 134 -0.84 3.71 -17.81
C ALA A 134 -0.24 2.30 -17.96
N SER A 135 0.06 1.87 -19.19
CA SER A 135 0.70 0.56 -19.44
C SER A 135 2.09 0.49 -18.83
N PHE A 136 2.88 1.57 -18.92
CA PHE A 136 4.18 1.66 -18.29
C PHE A 136 4.08 1.62 -16.75
N LEU A 137 3.11 2.32 -16.18
CA LEU A 137 2.84 2.27 -14.74
C LEU A 137 2.42 0.87 -14.29
N LEU A 138 1.51 0.21 -15.02
CA LEU A 138 1.10 -1.18 -14.76
C LEU A 138 2.28 -2.16 -14.85
N PHE A 139 3.18 -1.95 -15.82
CA PHE A 139 4.40 -2.74 -15.94
C PHE A 139 5.29 -2.62 -14.70
N GLY A 140 5.58 -1.39 -14.26
CA GLY A 140 6.36 -1.14 -13.05
C GLY A 140 5.68 -1.69 -11.79
N PHE A 141 4.38 -1.46 -11.66
CA PHE A 141 3.57 -1.98 -10.56
C PHE A 141 3.61 -3.50 -10.48
N THR A 142 3.43 -4.18 -11.62
CA THR A 142 3.49 -5.65 -11.72
C THR A 142 4.87 -6.17 -11.34
N ALA A 143 5.95 -5.54 -11.83
CA ALA A 143 7.31 -5.92 -11.48
C ALA A 143 7.57 -5.81 -9.96
N SER A 144 7.12 -4.73 -9.33
CA SER A 144 7.17 -4.51 -7.88
C SER A 144 6.37 -5.58 -7.12
N ALA A 145 5.11 -5.80 -7.51
CA ALA A 145 4.22 -6.75 -6.85
C ALA A 145 4.76 -8.18 -6.93
N CYS A 146 5.21 -8.61 -8.11
CA CYS A 146 5.84 -9.92 -8.31
C CYS A 146 7.08 -10.10 -7.43
N ALA A 147 7.96 -9.09 -7.36
CA ALA A 147 9.15 -9.16 -6.51
C ALA A 147 8.79 -9.30 -5.02
N MET A 148 7.80 -8.54 -4.54
CA MET A 148 7.34 -8.59 -3.15
C MET A 148 6.70 -9.94 -2.80
N LEU A 149 5.80 -10.44 -3.63
CA LEU A 149 5.12 -11.71 -3.42
C LEU A 149 6.11 -12.89 -3.50
N ALA A 150 7.03 -12.89 -4.47
CA ALA A 150 8.07 -13.91 -4.57
C ALA A 150 9.00 -13.90 -3.34
N TYR A 151 9.41 -12.72 -2.88
CA TYR A 151 10.17 -12.57 -1.64
C TYR A 151 9.40 -13.15 -0.44
N ALA A 152 8.11 -12.82 -0.32
CA ALA A 152 7.27 -13.29 0.79
C ALA A 152 7.15 -14.82 0.82
N VAL A 153 6.91 -15.46 -0.32
CA VAL A 153 6.83 -16.93 -0.42
C VAL A 153 8.14 -17.58 0.01
N VAL A 154 9.29 -17.09 -0.48
CA VAL A 154 10.60 -17.68 -0.14
C VAL A 154 10.95 -17.45 1.32
N ALA A 155 10.73 -16.24 1.85
CA ALA A 155 11.03 -15.96 3.24
C ALA A 155 10.10 -16.72 4.21
N TYR A 156 8.84 -16.99 3.83
CA TYR A 156 7.90 -17.79 4.61
C TYR A 156 8.34 -19.27 4.64
N ARG A 157 8.76 -19.81 3.50
CA ARG A 157 9.34 -21.15 3.43
C ARG A 157 10.60 -21.29 4.30
N ASN A 158 11.49 -20.29 4.28
CA ASN A 158 12.75 -20.35 5.02
C ASN A 158 12.60 -20.15 6.53
N ASN A 159 11.51 -19.52 7.00
CA ASN A 159 11.29 -19.21 8.42
C ASN A 159 10.12 -19.98 9.05
N HIS A 160 9.61 -21.03 8.39
CA HIS A 160 8.43 -21.80 8.81
C HIS A 160 8.49 -22.36 10.24
N SER A 161 9.70 -22.53 10.80
CA SER A 161 9.91 -23.05 12.16
C SER A 161 9.83 -21.98 13.26
N LYS A 162 9.80 -20.69 12.91
CA LYS A 162 9.57 -19.59 13.86
C LYS A 162 8.11 -19.15 13.73
N LYS A 163 7.36 -19.14 14.84
CA LYS A 163 6.02 -18.54 14.88
C LYS A 163 6.11 -17.16 14.24
N VAL A 164 5.44 -17.01 13.10
CA VAL A 164 5.40 -15.74 12.36
C VAL A 164 4.58 -14.79 13.23
N ASP A 165 5.27 -13.90 13.93
CA ASP A 165 4.63 -12.83 14.68
C ASP A 165 4.10 -11.82 13.65
N LEU A 166 2.82 -11.94 13.32
CA LEU A 166 2.15 -11.12 12.31
C LEU A 166 2.11 -9.63 12.70
N GLU A 167 2.27 -9.31 13.99
CA GLU A 167 2.36 -7.93 14.49
C GLU A 167 3.70 -7.25 14.14
N GLN A 168 4.74 -8.03 13.84
CA GLN A 168 6.07 -7.57 13.41
C GLN A 168 6.54 -8.30 12.16
N SER A 169 5.62 -8.57 11.23
CA SER A 169 5.88 -9.34 10.01
C SER A 169 7.19 -8.88 9.34
N PRO A 170 8.25 -9.72 9.31
CA PRO A 170 9.53 -9.41 8.65
C PRO A 170 9.39 -9.28 7.13
N PHE A 171 8.17 -9.52 6.62
CA PHE A 171 7.76 -9.40 5.24
C PHE A 171 7.29 -7.98 4.87
N TYR A 172 7.17 -7.11 5.87
CA TYR A 172 7.10 -5.67 5.67
C TYR A 172 8.48 -5.15 5.26
N LEU A 173 8.81 -5.30 3.98
CA LEU A 173 9.81 -4.43 3.36
C LEU A 173 9.19 -3.03 3.31
N GLY A 174 9.22 -2.34 4.45
CA GLY A 174 8.90 -0.94 4.55
C GLY A 174 9.67 -0.17 3.48
N GLY A 175 8.98 0.68 2.74
CA GLY A 175 9.59 1.44 1.65
C GLY A 175 8.70 2.59 1.18
N VAL A 176 9.32 3.55 0.49
CA VAL A 176 8.61 4.69 -0.10
C VAL A 176 7.71 4.19 -1.24
N ALA A 177 6.47 4.68 -1.31
CA ALA A 177 5.38 4.20 -2.19
C ALA A 177 4.74 2.88 -1.72
N GLN A 178 4.14 2.90 -0.52
CA GLN A 178 3.51 1.70 0.06
C GLN A 178 2.00 1.84 0.29
N GLY A 179 1.49 3.04 0.57
CA GLY A 179 0.03 3.22 0.68
C GLY A 179 -0.38 4.69 0.75
N PHE A 180 0.31 5.48 1.57
CA PHE A 180 -0.01 6.91 1.68
C PHE A 180 0.41 7.70 0.43
N GLU A 181 1.59 7.43 -0.13
CA GLU A 181 2.07 8.15 -1.31
C GLU A 181 1.27 7.77 -2.57
N THR A 182 0.92 6.49 -2.70
CA THR A 182 0.07 5.99 -3.77
C THR A 182 -1.35 6.54 -3.67
N LEU A 183 -1.96 6.53 -2.47
CA LEU A 183 -3.26 7.15 -2.25
C LEU A 183 -3.23 8.66 -2.54
N THR A 184 -2.19 9.37 -2.08
CA THR A 184 -2.01 10.80 -2.36
C THR A 184 -1.92 11.05 -3.86
N ALA A 185 -1.17 10.23 -4.59
CA ALA A 185 -1.10 10.33 -6.05
C ALA A 185 -2.46 10.08 -6.71
N LEU A 186 -3.23 9.07 -6.26
CA LEU A 186 -4.58 8.81 -6.79
C LEU A 186 -5.53 9.99 -6.55
N VAL A 187 -5.50 10.60 -5.36
CA VAL A 187 -6.29 11.79 -5.03
C VAL A 187 -5.92 12.95 -5.96
N ILE A 188 -4.62 13.22 -6.13
CA ILE A 188 -4.13 14.28 -7.03
C ILE A 188 -4.59 14.03 -8.47
N LEU A 189 -4.49 12.78 -8.94
CA LEU A 189 -4.91 12.39 -10.30
C LEU A 189 -6.42 12.57 -10.52
N CYS A 190 -7.25 12.37 -9.49
CA CYS A 190 -8.68 12.62 -9.59
C CYS A 190 -9.02 14.13 -9.58
N ILE A 191 -8.22 14.96 -8.90
CA ILE A 191 -8.43 16.41 -8.86
C ILE A 191 -7.90 17.06 -10.16
N VAL A 192 -6.77 16.59 -10.67
CA VAL A 192 -6.09 17.15 -11.85
C VAL A 192 -5.76 16.04 -12.86
N PRO A 193 -6.76 15.52 -13.59
CA PRO A 193 -6.59 14.37 -14.50
C PRO A 193 -5.65 14.65 -15.68
N GLY A 194 -5.48 15.92 -16.07
CA GLY A 194 -4.57 16.32 -17.14
C GLY A 194 -3.09 16.04 -16.86
N TRP A 195 -2.71 15.81 -15.60
CA TRP A 195 -1.34 15.46 -15.20
C TRP A 195 -1.10 13.95 -15.13
N PHE A 196 -2.04 13.12 -15.60
CA PHE A 196 -1.93 11.67 -15.52
C PHE A 196 -0.65 11.13 -16.16
N MET A 197 -0.36 11.51 -17.41
CA MET A 197 0.81 11.02 -18.14
C MET A 197 2.14 11.23 -17.39
N PRO A 198 2.53 12.45 -16.99
CA PRO A 198 3.79 12.66 -16.28
C PRO A 198 3.82 11.96 -14.92
N ILE A 199 2.72 11.98 -14.16
CA ILE A 199 2.65 11.31 -12.86
C ILE A 199 2.79 9.79 -13.02
N ALA A 200 2.13 9.19 -14.01
CA ALA A 200 2.20 7.76 -14.27
C ALA A 200 3.61 7.30 -14.67
N ILE A 201 4.34 8.11 -15.43
CA ILE A 201 5.75 7.83 -15.77
C ILE A 201 6.63 7.88 -14.51
N ILE A 202 6.49 8.93 -13.69
CA ILE A 202 7.27 9.08 -12.45
C ILE A 202 6.99 7.90 -11.51
N LEU A 203 5.73 7.56 -11.30
CA LEU A 203 5.32 6.42 -10.46
C LEU A 203 5.80 5.09 -11.05
N GLY A 204 5.75 4.91 -12.38
CA GLY A 204 6.23 3.70 -13.04
C GLY A 204 7.72 3.47 -12.81
N CYS A 205 8.53 4.53 -12.96
CA CYS A 205 9.95 4.50 -12.61
C CYS A 205 10.15 4.17 -11.11
N TRP A 206 9.34 4.76 -10.23
CA TRP A 206 9.39 4.50 -8.80
C TRP A 206 9.12 3.03 -8.48
N CYS A 207 8.11 2.42 -9.12
CA CYS A 207 7.79 1.01 -8.95
C CYS A 207 8.93 0.09 -9.43
N LEU A 208 9.63 0.45 -10.52
CA LEU A 208 10.79 -0.30 -10.98
C LEU A 208 11.98 -0.20 -10.01
N VAL A 209 12.23 0.99 -9.46
CA VAL A 209 13.23 1.18 -8.41
C VAL A 209 12.89 0.34 -7.18
N LYS A 210 11.61 0.32 -6.78
CA LYS A 210 11.12 -0.53 -5.69
C LYS A 210 11.34 -2.02 -5.98
N ALA A 211 11.04 -2.49 -7.19
CA ALA A 211 11.29 -3.87 -7.59
C ALA A 211 12.78 -4.23 -7.44
N LEU A 212 13.69 -3.36 -7.88
CA LEU A 212 15.14 -3.55 -7.72
C LEU A 212 15.57 -3.57 -6.24
N MET A 213 15.00 -2.70 -5.41
CA MET A 213 15.27 -2.71 -3.97
C MET A 213 14.85 -4.04 -3.33
N VAL A 214 13.68 -4.57 -3.71
CA VAL A 214 13.21 -5.87 -3.20
C VAL A 214 14.12 -7.01 -3.67
N VAL A 215 14.55 -7.02 -4.93
CA VAL A 215 15.47 -8.04 -5.46
C VAL A 215 16.83 -7.99 -4.77
N THR A 216 17.38 -6.80 -4.53
CA THR A 216 18.66 -6.66 -3.82
C THR A 216 18.55 -7.08 -2.35
N ALA A 217 17.44 -6.73 -1.68
CA ALA A 217 17.14 -7.21 -0.33
C ALA A 217 17.00 -8.74 -0.29
N ALA A 218 16.33 -9.34 -1.28
CA ALA A 218 16.21 -10.79 -1.42
C ALA A 218 17.58 -11.46 -1.56
N TYR A 219 18.45 -10.93 -2.42
CA TYR A 219 19.80 -11.44 -2.61
C TYR A 219 20.62 -11.37 -1.31
N TYR A 220 20.58 -10.24 -0.61
CA TYR A 220 21.27 -10.09 0.67
C TYR A 220 20.77 -11.10 1.71
N ASN A 221 19.45 -11.18 1.90
CA ASN A 221 18.85 -12.02 2.93
C ASN A 221 18.99 -13.53 2.66
N PHE A 222 18.83 -13.96 1.40
CA PHE A 222 18.81 -15.38 1.05
C PHE A 222 20.18 -15.95 0.68
N VAL A 223 21.14 -15.12 0.25
CA VAL A 223 22.47 -15.58 -0.18
C VAL A 223 23.56 -15.17 0.80
N ILE A 224 23.63 -13.89 1.18
CA ILE A 224 24.73 -13.36 1.98
C ILE A 224 24.51 -13.66 3.47
N ALA A 225 23.38 -13.22 4.02
CA ALA A 225 23.07 -13.39 5.44
C ALA A 225 22.88 -14.88 5.82
N ALA A 226 22.42 -15.70 4.88
CA ALA A 226 22.31 -17.14 5.06
C ALA A 226 23.68 -17.82 5.20
N LYS A 227 24.71 -17.36 4.47
CA LYS A 227 26.08 -17.90 4.58
C LYS A 227 26.77 -17.54 5.88
N GLY A 228 26.42 -16.41 6.52
CA GLY A 228 27.01 -15.99 7.79
C GLY A 228 26.44 -16.66 9.04
N LYS A 229 25.45 -17.55 8.89
CA LYS A 229 24.84 -18.34 9.98
C LYS A 229 25.32 -19.79 10.04
N ASN A 230 26.09 -20.24 9.03
CA ASN A 230 26.78 -21.53 9.00
C ASN A 230 28.25 -21.33 9.36
#